data_AF-A0A914GBB0-F1
#
_entry.id   AF-A0A914GBB0-F1
#
_cell.length_a   1.000
_cell.length_b   1.000
_cell.length_c   1.000
_cell.angle_alpha   90.00
_cell.angle_beta   90.00
_cell.angle_gamma   90.00
#
_symmetry.space_group_name_H-M   'P 1'
#
loop_
_entity.id
_entity.type
_entity.pdbx_description
1 polymer ?
#
loop_
_entity_poly.entity_id
_entity_poly.type
_entity_poly.pdbx_seq_one_letter_code
_entity_poly.pdbx_strand_id
1 'polypeptide(L)' 'MGISLQESMQILDVKAPLDPEEIEKRFKHLFEANDKTKGGSLYIQSKVFRAKERIDAELSRAAEAEQKKQAKEENS' A
#
# COMPACT_ATOMS: atom_id res chain seq x y z
N MET A 1 11.23 12.06 4.16
CA MET A 1 9.90 12.69 4.25
C MET A 1 9.05 12.11 3.15
N GLY A 2 8.04 11.33 3.51
CA GLY A 2 7.12 10.66 2.61
C GLY A 2 5.75 10.57 3.29
N ILE A 3 4.74 10.15 2.55
CA ILE A 3 3.38 9.94 3.08
C ILE A 3 3.40 8.89 4.21
N SER A 4 2.66 9.14 5.28
CA SER A 4 2.53 8.19 6.39
C SER A 4 1.71 6.96 5.99
N LEU A 5 1.86 5.85 6.71
CA LEU A 5 1.04 4.65 6.46
C LEU A 5 -0.46 4.96 6.60
N GLN A 6 -0.83 5.73 7.62
CA GLN A 6 -2.22 6.10 7.87
C GLN A 6 -2.80 6.93 6.73
N GLU A 7 -2.07 7.94 6.25
CA GLU A 7 -2.51 8.72 5.08
C GLU A 7 -2.60 7.85 3.83
N SER A 8 -1.66 6.92 3.61
CA SER A 8 -1.72 5.99 2.49
C SER A 8 -2.98 5.11 2.52
N MET A 9 -3.34 4.61 3.70
CA MET A 9 -4.56 3.82 3.91
C MET A 9 -5.82 4.65 3.62
N GLN A 10 -5.83 5.92 4.03
CA GLN A 10 -6.92 6.84 3.72
C GLN A 10 -7.03 7.14 2.23
N ILE A 11 -5.90 7.31 1.53
CA ILE A 11 -5.89 7.55 0.08
C ILE A 11 -6.43 6.34 -0.69
N LEU A 12 -6.07 5.11 -0.30
CA LEU A 12 -6.55 3.89 -0.96
C LEU A 12 -7.91 3.40 -0.43
N ASP A 13 -8.50 4.06 0.57
CA ASP A 13 -9.74 3.62 1.23
C ASP A 13 -9.68 2.17 1.70
N VAL A 14 -8.60 1.83 2.43
CA VAL A 14 -8.36 0.50 3.02
C VAL A 14 -8.16 0.60 4.53
N LYS A 15 -8.40 -0.51 5.24
CA LYS A 15 -8.26 -0.60 6.70
C LYS A 15 -7.34 -1.73 7.10
N ALA A 16 -6.90 -1.73 8.35
CA ALA A 16 -6.17 -2.86 8.92
C ALA A 16 -7.17 -3.96 9.35
N PRO A 17 -6.81 -5.25 9.26
CA PRO A 17 -5.55 -5.78 8.73
C PRO A 17 -5.43 -5.55 7.21
N LEU A 18 -4.19 -5.29 6.75
CA LEU A 18 -3.92 -4.98 5.35
C LEU A 18 -4.07 -6.23 4.49
N ASP A 19 -5.08 -6.25 3.62
CA ASP A 19 -5.32 -7.32 2.65
C ASP A 19 -4.70 -6.94 1.28
N PRO A 20 -3.68 -7.69 0.80
CA PRO A 20 -3.06 -7.43 -0.50
C PRO A 20 -4.04 -7.40 -1.68
N GLU A 21 -5.09 -8.23 -1.67
CA GLU A 21 -6.08 -8.28 -2.76
C GLU A 21 -6.96 -7.03 -2.78
N GLU A 22 -7.44 -6.60 -1.60
CA GLU A 22 -8.21 -5.37 -1.47
C GLU A 22 -7.38 -4.14 -1.88
N ILE A 23 -6.12 -4.06 -1.42
CA ILE A 23 -5.20 -2.97 -1.74
C ILE A 23 -5.00 -2.88 -3.25
N GLU A 24 -4.74 -4.00 -3.93
CA GLU A 24 -4.51 -4.02 -5.37
C GLU A 24 -5.76 -3.61 -6.15
N LYS A 25 -6.94 -4.08 -5.72
CA LYS A 25 -8.22 -3.70 -6.32
C LYS A 25 -8.50 -2.20 -6.18
N ARG A 26 -8.31 -1.65 -4.98
CA ARG A 26 -8.51 -0.23 -4.69
C ARG A 26 -7.52 0.64 -5.46
N PHE A 27 -6.25 0.25 -5.48
CA PHE A 27 -5.21 0.91 -6.25
C PHE A 27 -5.58 1.00 -7.73
N LYS A 28 -5.89 -0.14 -8.39
CA LYS A 28 -6.26 -0.16 -9.81
C LYS A 28 -7.42 0.76 -10.12
N HIS A 29 -8.48 0.68 -9.31
CA HIS A 29 -9.67 1.51 -9.49
C HIS A 29 -9.35 3.01 -9.39
N LEU A 30 -8.67 3.43 -8.32
CA LEU A 30 -8.34 4.84 -8.09
C LEU A 30 -7.29 5.36 -9.08
N PHE A 31 -6.32 4.53 -9.47
CA PHE A 31 -5.27 4.92 -10.40
C PHE A 31 -5.84 5.12 -11.81
N GLU A 32 -6.71 4.23 -12.27
CA GLU A 32 -7.38 4.34 -13.57
C GLU A 32 -8.39 5.49 -13.61
N ALA A 33 -9.17 5.69 -12.54
CA ALA A 33 -10.12 6.79 -12.44
C ALA A 33 -9.46 8.17 -12.50
N ASN A 34 -8.18 8.27 -12.12
CA ASN A 34 -7.40 9.50 -12.13
C ASN A 34 -6.45 9.63 -13.32
N ASP A 35 -6.60 8.77 -14.34
CA ASP A 35 -5.80 8.87 -15.56
C ASP A 35 -6.07 10.19 -16.30
N LYS A 36 -4.98 10.89 -16.67
CA LYS A 36 -5.05 12.18 -17.37
C LYS A 36 -5.84 12.12 -18.68
N THR A 37 -5.73 11.02 -19.42
CA THR A 37 -6.41 10.84 -20.71
C THR A 37 -7.92 10.74 -20.55
N LYS A 38 -8.38 10.39 -19.34
CA LYS A 38 -9.80 10.30 -18.96
C LYS A 38 -10.29 11.55 -18.19
N GLY A 39 -9.52 12.65 -18.21
CA GLY A 39 -9.85 13.89 -17.49
C GLY A 39 -9.41 13.92 -16.02
N GLY A 40 -8.62 12.94 -15.58
CA GLY A 40 -8.03 12.90 -14.25
C GLY A 40 -6.82 13.83 -14.06
N SER A 41 -6.26 13.82 -12.84
CA SER A 41 -5.13 14.67 -12.45
C SER A 41 -3.86 13.86 -12.19
N LEU A 42 -2.73 14.26 -12.77
CA LEU A 42 -1.42 13.63 -12.48
C LEU A 42 -1.14 13.62 -10.98
N TYR A 43 -1.50 14.72 -10.32
CA TYR A 43 -1.16 14.94 -8.93
C TYR A 43 -1.86 13.89 -8.07
N ILE A 44 -3.15 13.67 -8.33
CA ILE A 44 -3.96 12.69 -7.61
C ILE A 44 -3.50 11.27 -7.95
N GLN A 45 -3.28 10.96 -9.23
CA GLN A 45 -2.76 9.67 -9.66
C GLN A 45 -1.38 9.36 -9.01
N SER A 46 -0.49 10.36 -8.93
CA SER A 46 0.80 10.22 -8.25
C SER A 46 0.63 9.98 -6.75
N LYS A 47 -0.35 10.63 -6.09
CA LYS A 47 -0.66 10.40 -4.68
C LYS A 47 -1.16 8.98 -4.43
N VAL A 48 -2.03 8.45 -5.29
CA VAL A 48 -2.50 7.05 -5.26
C VAL A 48 -1.32 6.08 -5.41
N PHE A 49 -0.41 6.35 -6.35
CA PHE A 49 0.80 5.55 -6.53
C PHE A 49 1.70 5.54 -5.29
N ARG A 50 2.01 6.73 -4.73
CA ARG A 50 2.83 6.84 -3.50
C ARG A 50 2.18 6.15 -2.31
N ALA A 51 0.85 6.19 -2.22
CA ALA A 51 0.12 5.49 -1.16
C ALA A 51 0.33 3.98 -1.25
N LYS A 52 0.23 3.41 -2.46
CA LYS A 52 0.49 1.99 -2.71
C LYS A 52 1.92 1.59 -2.35
N GLU A 53 2.93 2.35 -2.82
CA GLU A 53 4.34 2.09 -2.50
C GLU A 53 4.58 2.01 -0.98
N ARG A 54 3.97 2.92 -0.21
CA ARG A 54 4.10 2.94 1.25
C ARG A 54 3.44 1.74 1.91
N ILE A 55 2.28 1.30 1.44
CA ILE A 55 1.56 0.14 1.98
C ILE A 55 2.30 -1.15 1.64
N ASP A 56 2.75 -1.31 0.40
CA ASP A 56 3.54 -2.48 -0.04
C ASP A 56 4.83 -2.62 0.80
N ALA A 57 5.51 -1.50 1.09
CA ALA A 57 6.68 -1.50 1.97
C ALA A 57 6.36 -1.93 3.42
N GLU A 58 5.15 -1.66 3.92
CA GLU A 58 4.74 -2.15 5.24
C GLU A 58 4.51 -3.66 5.24
N LEU A 59 3.83 -4.19 4.22
CA LEU A 59 3.58 -5.62 4.06
C LEU A 59 4.89 -6.41 3.96
N SER A 60 5.86 -5.92 3.17
CA SER A 60 7.18 -6.55 3.08
C SER A 60 7.91 -6.55 4.44
N ARG A 61 7.90 -5.42 5.17
CA ARG A 61 8.51 -5.35 6.51
C ARG A 61 7.85 -6.29 7.51
N ALA A 62 6.53 -6.43 7.46
CA ALA A 62 5.79 -7.35 8.31
C ALA A 62 6.13 -8.81 8.00
N ALA A 63 6.20 -9.18 6.72
CA ALA A 63 6.60 -10.52 6.28
C ALA A 63 8.04 -10.87 6.70
N GLU A 64 8.99 -9.94 6.54
CA GLU A 64 10.37 -10.14 7.00
C GLU A 64 10.47 -10.29 8.52
N ALA A 65 9.69 -9.51 9.29
CA ALA A 65 9.66 -9.60 10.74
C ALA A 65 9.13 -10.96 11.21
N GLU A 66 8.13 -11.49 10.52
CA GLU A 66 7.54 -12.80 10.80
C GLU A 66 8.52 -13.93 10.50
N GLN A 67 9.19 -13.90 9.34
CA GLN A 67 10.24 -14.88 9.00
C GLN A 67 11.39 -14.89 10.02
N LYS A 68 11.82 -13.71 10.50
CA LYS A 68 12.89 -13.59 11.51
C LYS A 68 12.47 -14.13 12.88
N LYS A 69 11.19 -14.10 13.22
CA LYS A 69 10.68 -14.70 14.47
C LYS A 69 10.70 -16.23 14.37
N GLN A 70 10.14 -16.78 13.29
CA GLN A 70 10.10 -18.22 13.04
C GLN A 70 11.52 -18.84 13.05
N ALA A 71 12.48 -18.19 12.38
CA ALA A 71 13.87 -18.66 12.38
C ALA A 71 14.58 -18.59 13.75
N LYS A 72 14.11 -17.77 14.70
CA LYS A 72 14.64 -17.73 16.07
C LYS A 72 14.00 -18.79 16.96
N GLU A 73 12.71 -19.06 16.77
CA GLU A 73 11.97 -20.09 17.51
C GLU A 73 12.40 -21.50 17.10
N GLU A 74 12.74 -21.73 15.83
CA GLU A 74 13.26 -23.02 15.34
C GLU A 74 14.70 -23.33 15.80
N ASN A 75 15.47 -22.31 16.18
CA ASN A 75 16.87 -22.43 16.62
C ASN A 75 17.05 -22.31 18.15
N SER A 76 15.96 -22.28 18.92
CA SER A 76 15.95 -22.20 20.40
C SER A 76 15.38 -23.47 21.02
#